data_AF-A0A6M3KM87-F1
#
_entry.id   AF-A0A6M3KM87-F1
#
_cell.length_a   1.000
_cell.length_b   1.000
_cell.length_c   1.000
_cell.angle_alpha   90.00
_cell.angle_beta   90.00
_cell.angle_gamma   90.00
#
_symmetry.space_group_name_H-M   'P 1'
#
loop_
_entity.id
_entity.type
_entity.pdbx_description
1 polymer ?
#
loop_
_entity_poly.entity_id
_entity_poly.type
_entity_poly.pdbx_seq_one_letter_code
_entity_poly.pdbx_strand_id
1 'polypeptide(L)'
;MTQDDLKQAEKNLDYLCHCLRNNTGNIGGLLLQVERYLRVMRGALEAYAGNLPGGESPEGKRDWAGISISTRLAWRFVGLPYLWGGDDPVAGFDCSGLCIELLKSVGRLPRDGDWTAAGLKVLFPECQKPQEGCLAFWTWGGSRIAHVEYCISDKLTVGASGGGEGTVGLKEAVRQNAYTKIRPIRENALFADPFLL
;
A
#
# COMPACT_ATOMS: atom_id res chain seq x y z
N MET A 1 7.63 6.69 10.80
CA MET A 1 6.75 7.73 10.23
C MET A 1 6.95 9.04 10.98
N THR A 2 7.02 10.17 10.27
CA THR A 2 7.18 11.52 10.85
C THR A 2 5.85 12.28 10.93
N GLN A 3 5.80 13.38 11.68
CA GLN A 3 4.63 14.28 11.72
C GLN A 3 4.28 14.86 10.33
N ASP A 4 5.26 14.99 9.44
CA ASP A 4 5.03 15.51 8.09
C ASP A 4 4.41 14.47 7.16
N ASP A 5 4.72 13.19 7.35
CA ASP A 5 4.07 12.11 6.61
C ASP A 5 2.57 12.02 6.96
N LEU A 6 2.23 12.26 8.24
CA LEU A 6 0.84 12.35 8.70
C LEU A 6 0.08 13.50 8.06
N LYS A 7 0.65 14.70 8.09
CA LYS A 7 0.04 15.87 7.45
C LYS A 7 -0.21 15.64 5.97
N GLN A 8 0.69 14.91 5.29
CA GLN A 8 0.50 14.61 3.87
C GLN A 8 -0.64 13.61 3.65
N ALA A 9 -0.71 12.55 4.46
CA ALA A 9 -1.82 11.60 4.38
C ALA A 9 -3.18 12.27 4.66
N GLU A 10 -3.23 13.17 5.66
CA GLU A 10 -4.43 13.97 5.95
C GLU A 10 -4.83 14.86 4.78
N LYS A 11 -3.88 15.56 4.15
CA LYS A 11 -4.13 16.38 2.95
C LYS A 11 -4.71 15.57 1.80
N ASN A 12 -4.19 14.36 1.54
CA ASN A 12 -4.70 13.49 0.50
C ASN A 12 -6.15 13.06 0.79
N LEU A 13 -6.46 12.76 2.05
CA LEU A 13 -7.80 12.39 2.48
C LEU A 13 -8.79 13.56 2.45
N ASP A 14 -8.33 14.79 2.73
CA ASP A 14 -9.13 16.01 2.58
C ASP A 14 -9.44 16.29 1.11
N TYR A 15 -8.45 16.12 0.23
CA TYR A 15 -8.67 16.20 -1.22
C TYR A 15 -9.70 15.17 -1.67
N LEU A 16 -9.61 13.94 -1.15
CA LEU A 16 -10.62 12.93 -1.40
C LEU A 16 -12.01 13.41 -0.94
N CYS A 17 -12.15 13.86 0.31
CA CYS A 17 -13.41 14.39 0.82
C CYS A 17 -13.97 15.52 -0.05
N HIS A 18 -13.10 16.40 -0.58
CA HIS A 18 -13.50 17.46 -1.50
C HIS A 18 -14.05 16.89 -2.82
N CYS A 19 -13.33 15.95 -3.46
CA CYS A 19 -13.80 15.27 -4.68
C CYS A 19 -15.14 14.56 -4.44
N LEU A 20 -15.34 13.96 -3.27
CA LEU A 20 -16.58 13.28 -2.89
C LEU A 20 -17.76 14.23 -2.72
N ARG A 21 -17.54 15.40 -2.12
CA ARG A 21 -18.59 16.41 -1.91
C ARG A 21 -19.10 17.01 -3.22
N ASN A 22 -18.24 17.08 -4.23
CA ASN A 22 -18.57 17.68 -5.53
C ASN A 22 -19.15 16.68 -6.54
N ASN A 23 -19.35 15.40 -6.17
CA ASN A 23 -19.95 14.37 -7.00
C ASN A 23 -21.28 13.93 -6.36
N THR A 24 -22.41 14.13 -7.04
CA THR A 24 -23.79 14.20 -6.45
C THR A 24 -24.42 12.87 -6.00
N GLY A 25 -23.66 11.96 -5.38
CA GLY A 25 -24.13 10.65 -4.85
C GLY A 25 -24.33 10.60 -3.33
N ASN A 26 -24.61 9.41 -2.77
CA ASN A 26 -24.88 9.16 -1.34
C ASN A 26 -23.67 9.51 -0.42
N ILE A 27 -23.51 10.79 -0.09
CA ILE A 27 -22.37 11.38 0.63
C ILE A 27 -22.24 10.83 2.05
N GLY A 28 -23.36 10.56 2.74
CA GLY A 28 -23.37 10.18 4.16
C GLY A 28 -22.66 8.85 4.46
N GLY A 29 -22.91 7.82 3.64
CA GLY A 29 -22.24 6.52 3.80
C GLY A 29 -20.73 6.58 3.49
N LEU A 30 -20.36 7.47 2.56
CA LEU A 30 -18.98 7.62 2.10
C LEU A 30 -18.13 8.42 3.10
N LEU A 31 -18.70 9.48 3.70
CA LEU A 31 -18.05 10.22 4.78
C LEU A 31 -17.73 9.30 5.97
N LEU A 32 -18.70 8.47 6.36
CA LEU A 32 -18.53 7.49 7.43
C LEU A 32 -17.42 6.47 7.12
N GLN A 33 -17.26 6.10 5.85
CA GLN A 33 -16.20 5.19 5.42
C GLN A 33 -14.81 5.82 5.53
N VAL A 34 -14.69 7.11 5.18
CA VAL A 34 -13.46 7.89 5.37
C VAL A 34 -13.14 8.06 6.85
N GLU A 35 -14.12 8.41 7.68
CA GLU A 35 -13.93 8.54 9.13
C GLU A 35 -13.50 7.23 9.81
N ARG A 36 -14.11 6.10 9.41
CA ARG A 36 -13.68 4.77 9.87
C ARG A 36 -12.25 4.48 9.44
N TYR A 37 -11.90 4.83 8.21
CA TYR A 37 -10.55 4.66 7.70
C TYR A 37 -9.54 5.50 8.49
N LEU A 38 -9.85 6.77 8.77
CA LEU A 38 -9.06 7.65 9.64
C LEU A 38 -8.84 7.06 11.03
N ARG A 39 -9.85 6.42 11.63
CA ARG A 39 -9.72 5.76 12.93
C ARG A 39 -8.74 4.58 12.87
N VAL A 40 -8.83 3.74 11.84
CA VAL A 40 -7.90 2.62 11.62
C VAL A 40 -6.48 3.13 11.42
N MET A 41 -6.31 4.19 10.63
CA MET A 41 -5.03 4.84 10.38
C MET A 41 -4.38 5.36 11.66
N ARG A 42 -5.15 6.03 12.53
CA ARG A 42 -4.65 6.52 13.81
C ARG A 42 -4.24 5.39 14.76
N GLY A 43 -5.03 4.32 14.86
CA GLY A 43 -4.66 3.16 15.68
C GLY A 43 -3.42 2.41 15.16
N ALA A 44 -3.29 2.26 13.84
CA ALA A 44 -2.09 1.72 13.21
C ALA A 44 -0.86 2.60 13.44
N LEU A 45 -1.03 3.92 13.37
CA LEU A 45 0.00 4.90 13.71
C LEU A 45 0.45 4.78 15.17
N GLU A 46 -0.48 4.72 16.12
CA GLU A 46 -0.14 4.59 17.55
C GLU A 46 0.66 3.32 17.81
N ALA A 47 0.30 2.21 17.16
CA ALA A 47 1.06 0.96 17.22
C ALA A 47 2.47 1.07 16.59
N TYR A 48 2.62 1.82 15.49
CA TYR A 48 3.91 2.02 14.80
C TYR A 48 4.82 3.03 15.54
N ALA A 49 4.26 4.11 16.09
CA ALA A 49 5.03 5.12 16.83
C ALA A 49 5.62 4.56 18.14
N GLY A 50 5.02 3.51 18.70
CA GLY A 50 5.56 2.77 19.84
C GLY A 50 6.70 1.79 19.50
N ASN A 51 6.98 1.53 18.23
CA ASN A 51 7.98 0.56 17.77
C ASN A 51 8.64 1.05 16.46
N LEU A 52 9.73 1.81 16.57
CA LEU A 52 10.71 1.83 15.48
C LEU A 52 11.53 0.55 15.60
N PRO A 53 11.51 -0.38 14.63
CA PRO A 53 12.40 -1.53 14.67
C PRO A 53 13.84 -1.05 14.40
N GLY A 54 14.52 -0.68 15.48
CA GLY A 54 15.98 -0.75 15.56
C GLY A 54 16.34 -2.16 16.00
N GLY A 55 16.23 -3.14 15.11
CA GLY A 55 16.51 -4.53 15.46
C GLY A 55 16.89 -5.37 14.25
N GLU A 56 18.03 -6.04 14.34
CA GLU A 56 18.44 -7.05 13.37
C GLU A 56 17.35 -8.13 13.23
N SER A 57 16.96 -8.44 11.99
CA SER A 57 16.01 -9.52 11.74
C SER A 57 16.70 -10.88 11.90
N PRO A 58 16.00 -11.95 12.32
CA PRO A 58 16.56 -13.31 12.42
C PRO A 58 16.98 -13.94 11.08
N GLU A 59 16.70 -13.31 9.94
CA GLU A 59 16.66 -13.94 8.62
C GLU A 59 17.75 -13.44 7.65
N GLY A 60 18.72 -12.66 8.12
CA GLY A 60 19.84 -12.14 7.31
C GLY A 60 20.03 -10.63 7.45
N LYS A 61 21.09 -10.09 6.81
CA LYS A 61 21.28 -8.64 6.74
C LYS A 61 20.22 -8.06 5.80
N ARG A 62 19.42 -7.09 6.26
CA ARG A 62 18.39 -6.42 5.46
C ARG A 62 18.78 -4.96 5.18
N ASP A 63 18.35 -4.43 4.03
CA ASP A 63 18.53 -3.02 3.70
C ASP A 63 17.49 -2.13 4.40
N TRP A 64 17.79 -1.80 5.65
CA TRP A 64 16.93 -0.94 6.47
C TRP A 64 16.79 0.49 5.95
N ALA A 65 17.77 1.00 5.20
CA ALA A 65 17.66 2.33 4.60
C ALA A 65 16.59 2.32 3.49
N GLY A 66 16.64 1.32 2.61
CA GLY A 66 15.62 1.11 1.58
C GLY A 66 14.23 0.85 2.17
N ILE A 67 14.12 0.04 3.23
CA ILE A 67 12.86 -0.21 3.93
C ILE A 67 12.27 1.08 4.51
N SER A 68 13.09 1.89 5.19
CA SER A 68 12.65 3.14 5.81
C SER A 68 12.15 4.16 4.79
N ILE A 69 12.86 4.32 3.66
CA ILE A 69 12.45 5.21 2.57
C ILE A 69 11.14 4.72 1.94
N SER A 70 11.07 3.43 1.59
CA SER A 70 9.88 2.82 0.98
C SER A 70 8.66 2.95 1.89
N THR A 71 8.80 2.65 3.17
CA THR A 71 7.69 2.77 4.13
C THR A 71 7.19 4.21 4.22
N ARG A 72 8.08 5.20 4.30
CA ARG A 72 7.70 6.63 4.34
C ARG A 72 6.94 7.05 3.08
N LEU A 73 7.37 6.61 1.89
CA LEU A 73 6.66 6.88 0.65
C LEU A 73 5.28 6.21 0.64
N ALA A 74 5.19 4.96 1.10
CA ALA A 74 3.94 4.23 1.15
C ALA A 74 2.89 4.93 2.03
N TRP A 75 3.31 5.51 3.17
CA TRP A 75 2.46 6.36 3.99
C TRP A 75 1.98 7.62 3.26
N ARG A 76 2.86 8.26 2.47
CA ARG A 76 2.50 9.46 1.68
C ARG A 76 1.51 9.17 0.57
N PHE A 77 1.45 7.94 0.08
CA PHE A 77 0.52 7.53 -0.97
C PHE A 77 -0.84 7.09 -0.43
N VAL A 78 -1.01 6.97 0.89
CA VAL A 78 -2.32 6.68 1.49
C VAL A 78 -3.35 7.74 1.07
N GLY A 79 -4.53 7.24 0.67
CA GLY A 79 -5.64 8.06 0.19
C GLY A 79 -5.64 8.29 -1.33
N LEU A 80 -4.55 7.99 -2.04
CA LEU A 80 -4.54 8.08 -3.50
C LEU A 80 -5.53 7.08 -4.13
N PRO A 81 -6.20 7.44 -5.24
CA PRO A 81 -7.10 6.53 -5.95
C PRO A 81 -6.42 5.24 -6.37
N TYR A 82 -7.17 4.14 -6.28
CA TYR A 82 -6.83 2.97 -7.08
C TYR A 82 -7.20 3.28 -8.54
N LEU A 83 -6.28 3.03 -9.47
CA LEU A 83 -6.52 3.10 -10.90
C LEU A 83 -5.93 1.86 -11.56
N TRP A 84 -6.72 1.13 -12.34
CA TRP A 84 -6.21 -0.05 -13.06
C TRP A 84 -5.10 0.33 -14.05
N GLY A 85 -3.93 -0.33 -13.95
CA GLY A 85 -2.74 0.04 -14.71
C GLY A 85 -2.09 1.34 -14.24
N GLY A 86 -2.46 1.86 -13.08
CA GLY A 86 -1.90 3.09 -12.53
C GLY A 86 -0.53 2.86 -11.88
N ASP A 87 0.43 3.70 -12.22
CA ASP A 87 1.80 3.71 -11.70
C ASP A 87 2.27 5.13 -11.34
N ASP A 88 1.34 6.05 -11.12
CA ASP A 88 1.62 7.49 -11.01
C ASP A 88 1.40 8.00 -9.57
N PRO A 89 2.44 8.58 -8.91
CA PRO A 89 2.36 9.11 -7.55
C PRO A 89 1.46 10.36 -7.37
N VAL A 90 0.89 10.88 -8.46
CA VAL A 90 -0.06 11.99 -8.50
C VAL A 90 -1.46 11.50 -8.84
N ALA A 91 -1.59 10.67 -9.88
CA ALA A 91 -2.91 10.25 -10.37
C ALA A 91 -3.52 9.09 -9.57
N GLY A 92 -2.70 8.13 -9.14
CA GLY A 92 -3.14 6.92 -8.47
C GLY A 92 -2.41 5.67 -8.96
N PHE A 93 -2.64 4.57 -8.25
CA PHE A 93 -1.91 3.32 -8.44
C PHE A 93 -2.85 2.12 -8.61
N ASP A 94 -2.44 1.08 -9.32
CA ASP A 94 -2.96 -0.26 -9.05
C ASP A 94 -2.12 -0.96 -7.96
N CYS A 95 -2.47 -2.22 -7.65
CA CYS A 95 -1.82 -2.97 -6.59
C CYS A 95 -0.32 -3.16 -6.83
N SER A 96 0.07 -3.53 -8.06
CA SER A 96 1.47 -3.69 -8.46
C SER A 96 2.17 -2.35 -8.60
N GLY A 97 1.53 -1.36 -9.23
CA GLY A 97 2.11 -0.05 -9.51
C GLY A 97 2.57 0.66 -8.24
N LEU A 98 1.79 0.58 -7.15
CA LEU A 98 2.22 1.09 -5.85
C LEU A 98 3.52 0.40 -5.39
N CYS A 99 3.54 -0.93 -5.35
CA CYS A 99 4.71 -1.68 -4.88
C CYS A 99 5.94 -1.46 -5.77
N ILE A 100 5.74 -1.32 -7.08
CA ILE A 100 6.80 -1.02 -8.04
C ILE A 100 7.42 0.34 -7.76
N GLU A 101 6.60 1.38 -7.59
CA GLU A 101 7.09 2.73 -7.31
C GLU A 101 7.92 2.76 -6.01
N LEU A 102 7.42 2.10 -4.96
CA LEU A 102 8.16 1.96 -3.70
C LEU A 102 9.53 1.30 -3.92
N LEU A 103 9.59 0.20 -4.66
CA LEU A 103 10.84 -0.52 -4.91
C LEU A 103 11.79 0.21 -5.86
N LYS A 104 11.27 0.90 -6.88
CA LYS A 104 12.08 1.74 -7.79
C LYS A 104 12.74 2.89 -7.05
N SER A 105 12.04 3.52 -6.10
CA SER A 105 12.54 4.66 -5.33
C SER A 105 13.83 4.37 -4.54
N VAL A 106 14.10 3.09 -4.27
CA VAL A 106 15.24 2.60 -3.50
C VAL A 106 16.13 1.66 -4.31
N GLY A 107 15.97 1.63 -5.64
CA GLY A 107 16.83 0.86 -6.54
C GLY A 107 16.67 -0.66 -6.48
N ARG A 108 15.55 -1.16 -5.98
CA ARG A 108 15.25 -2.61 -5.92
C ARG A 108 14.64 -3.16 -7.21
N LEU A 109 14.12 -2.26 -8.04
CA LEU A 109 13.70 -2.55 -9.41
C LEU A 109 14.39 -1.59 -10.39
N PRO A 110 14.67 -2.02 -11.63
CA PRO A 110 15.08 -1.12 -12.70
C PRO A 110 14.12 0.06 -12.85
N ARG A 111 14.68 1.24 -13.18
CA ARG A 111 13.91 2.47 -13.42
C ARG A 111 12.86 2.27 -14.50
N ASP A 112 13.29 1.68 -15.61
CA ASP A 112 12.48 1.38 -16.78
C ASP A 112 12.06 -0.08 -16.72
N GLY A 113 10.81 -0.33 -16.36
CA GLY A 113 10.25 -1.67 -16.18
C GLY A 113 8.89 -1.62 -15.50
N ASP A 114 8.08 -2.64 -15.76
CA ASP A 114 6.76 -2.82 -15.16
C ASP A 114 6.55 -4.31 -14.86
N TRP A 115 5.79 -4.61 -13.82
CA TRP A 115 5.58 -5.96 -13.32
C TRP A 115 4.15 -6.15 -12.83
N THR A 116 3.61 -7.34 -13.07
CA THR A 116 2.37 -7.74 -12.41
C THR A 116 2.65 -8.16 -10.97
N ALA A 117 1.62 -8.24 -10.13
CA ALA A 117 1.72 -8.85 -8.79
C ALA A 117 2.36 -10.25 -8.83
N ALA A 118 2.02 -11.07 -9.83
CA ALA A 118 2.63 -12.38 -10.03
C ALA A 118 4.11 -12.28 -10.43
N GLY A 119 4.45 -11.31 -11.28
CA GLY A 119 5.83 -11.00 -11.65
C GLY A 119 6.68 -10.62 -10.44
N LEU A 120 6.18 -9.75 -9.56
CA LEU A 120 6.87 -9.38 -8.33
C LEU A 120 7.10 -10.57 -7.39
N LYS A 121 6.14 -11.50 -7.27
CA LYS A 121 6.26 -12.67 -6.37
C LYS A 121 7.44 -13.58 -6.73
N VAL A 122 7.80 -13.68 -8.01
CA VAL A 122 8.88 -14.57 -8.47
C VAL A 122 10.26 -13.89 -8.49
N LEU A 123 10.34 -12.57 -8.34
CA LEU A 123 11.61 -11.83 -8.37
C LEU A 123 12.37 -11.87 -7.05
N PHE A 124 11.65 -12.00 -5.94
CA PHE A 124 12.21 -11.83 -4.61
C PHE A 124 12.14 -13.12 -3.80
N PRO A 125 13.11 -13.37 -2.91
CA PRO A 125 13.10 -14.54 -2.05
C PRO A 125 11.85 -14.58 -1.18
N GLU A 126 11.31 -15.77 -0.98
CA GLU A 126 10.19 -15.99 -0.07
C GLU A 126 10.61 -15.78 1.39
N CYS A 127 9.73 -15.16 2.19
CA CYS A 127 9.89 -15.10 3.63
C CYS A 127 8.70 -15.78 4.32
N GLN A 128 8.96 -16.45 5.44
CA GLN A 128 7.93 -17.23 6.15
C GLN A 128 7.00 -16.34 6.97
N LYS A 129 7.49 -15.19 7.42
CA LYS A 129 6.76 -14.26 8.28
C LYS A 129 6.78 -12.87 7.65
N PRO A 130 5.64 -12.15 7.66
CA PRO A 130 5.62 -10.76 7.25
C PRO A 130 6.48 -9.93 8.19
N GLN A 131 7.25 -9.01 7.61
CA GLN A 131 7.98 -7.97 8.32
C GLN A 131 7.86 -6.67 7.52
N GLU A 132 8.18 -5.54 8.15
CA GLU A 132 8.31 -4.27 7.43
C GLU A 132 9.26 -4.44 6.24
N GLY A 133 8.84 -3.99 5.05
CA GLY A 133 9.59 -4.17 3.81
C GLY A 133 9.15 -5.34 2.94
N CYS A 134 8.56 -6.40 3.51
CA CYS A 134 8.10 -7.54 2.72
C CYS A 134 6.92 -7.14 1.82
N LEU A 135 6.74 -7.88 0.72
CA LEU A 135 5.52 -7.84 -0.08
C LEU A 135 4.60 -8.98 0.36
N ALA A 136 3.31 -8.68 0.52
CA ALA A 136 2.26 -9.66 0.77
C ALA A 136 1.44 -9.88 -0.50
N PHE A 137 1.15 -11.14 -0.83
CA PHE A 137 0.49 -11.52 -2.07
C PHE A 137 -0.73 -12.40 -1.79
N TRP A 138 -1.79 -12.19 -2.57
CA TRP A 138 -3.00 -13.01 -2.50
C TRP A 138 -3.37 -13.55 -3.88
N THR A 139 -3.96 -14.74 -3.87
CA THR A 139 -4.48 -15.38 -5.08
C THR A 139 -5.96 -15.07 -5.30
N TRP A 140 -6.39 -15.17 -6.55
CA TRP A 140 -7.81 -15.13 -6.91
C TRP A 140 -8.17 -16.33 -7.79
N GLY A 141 -9.28 -17.00 -7.48
CA GLY A 141 -9.81 -18.10 -8.29
C GLY A 141 -8.90 -19.33 -8.38
N GLY A 142 -8.07 -19.58 -7.36
CA GLY A 142 -7.14 -20.71 -7.31
C GLY A 142 -5.72 -20.29 -6.91
N SER A 143 -4.72 -20.69 -7.70
CA SER A 143 -3.30 -20.49 -7.41
C SER A 143 -2.67 -19.24 -8.05
N ARG A 144 -3.42 -18.50 -8.87
CA ARG A 144 -2.88 -17.32 -9.57
C ARG A 144 -2.82 -16.13 -8.63
N ILE A 145 -1.62 -15.58 -8.41
CA ILE A 145 -1.42 -14.29 -7.72
C ILE A 145 -2.19 -13.20 -8.48
N ALA A 146 -3.03 -12.47 -7.75
CA ALA A 146 -3.91 -11.44 -8.31
C ALA A 146 -3.79 -10.10 -7.58
N HIS A 147 -3.20 -10.07 -6.39
CA HIS A 147 -3.06 -8.86 -5.58
C HIS A 147 -1.73 -8.87 -4.83
N VAL A 148 -1.17 -7.68 -4.65
CA VAL A 148 0.06 -7.45 -3.88
C VAL A 148 -0.09 -6.19 -3.03
N GLU A 149 0.46 -6.19 -1.83
CA GLU A 149 0.56 -5.02 -0.94
C GLU A 149 1.94 -5.00 -0.26
N TYR A 150 2.34 -3.82 0.22
CA TYR A 150 3.61 -3.62 0.94
C TYR A 150 3.39 -3.77 2.45
N CYS A 151 4.18 -4.59 3.13
CA CYS A 151 4.12 -4.77 4.58
C CYS A 151 4.81 -3.61 5.29
N ILE A 152 4.08 -2.93 6.17
CA ILE A 152 4.62 -1.86 7.05
C ILE A 152 4.88 -2.36 8.48
N SER A 153 4.54 -3.61 8.76
CA SER A 153 4.81 -4.35 10.00
C SER A 153 4.55 -5.85 9.77
N ASP A 154 4.63 -6.65 10.83
CA ASP A 154 4.22 -8.05 10.85
C ASP A 154 2.70 -8.27 10.80
N LYS A 155 1.91 -7.20 10.87
CA LYS A 155 0.43 -7.28 10.98
C LYS A 155 -0.31 -6.42 9.98
N LEU A 156 0.34 -5.42 9.42
CA LEU A 156 -0.28 -4.39 8.60
C LEU A 156 0.41 -4.26 7.25
N THR A 157 -0.39 -4.05 6.23
CA THR A 157 0.02 -3.70 4.88
C THR A 157 -0.53 -2.34 4.47
N VAL A 158 0.12 -1.74 3.50
CA VAL A 158 -0.38 -0.61 2.71
C VAL A 158 -0.47 -1.05 1.25
N GLY A 159 -1.63 -0.84 0.65
CA GLY A 159 -1.91 -1.33 -0.69
C GLY A 159 -2.97 -0.50 -1.40
N ALA A 160 -2.84 -0.32 -2.72
CA ALA A 160 -3.93 0.17 -3.56
C ALA A 160 -4.95 -0.96 -3.71
N SER A 161 -6.10 -0.83 -3.04
CA SER A 161 -7.01 -1.97 -2.83
C SER A 161 -8.48 -1.60 -2.97
N GLY A 162 -9.29 -2.58 -3.40
CA GLY A 162 -10.74 -2.43 -3.60
C GLY A 162 -11.17 -2.15 -5.04
N GLY A 163 -10.21 -2.00 -5.96
CA GLY A 163 -10.45 -1.85 -7.39
C GLY A 163 -10.07 -3.09 -8.20
N GLY A 164 -10.17 -2.97 -9.51
CA GLY A 164 -9.80 -3.97 -10.51
C GLY A 164 -9.90 -3.38 -11.91
N GLU A 165 -9.99 -4.21 -12.95
CA GLU A 165 -10.00 -3.78 -14.36
C GLU A 165 -11.05 -2.71 -14.72
N GLY A 166 -12.14 -2.64 -13.96
CA GLY A 166 -13.19 -1.62 -14.13
C GLY A 166 -12.92 -0.30 -13.42
N THR A 167 -11.79 -0.13 -12.73
CA THR A 167 -11.44 1.07 -11.95
C THR A 167 -10.51 1.98 -12.74
N VAL A 168 -10.97 2.50 -13.86
CA VAL A 168 -10.15 3.28 -14.82
C VAL A 168 -10.19 4.80 -14.56
N GLY A 169 -10.82 5.23 -13.47
CA GLY A 169 -11.00 6.65 -13.17
C GLY A 169 -11.41 6.90 -11.73
N LEU A 170 -11.30 8.17 -11.31
CA LEU A 170 -11.63 8.60 -9.96
C LEU A 170 -13.08 8.30 -9.58
N LYS A 171 -14.03 8.43 -10.51
CA LYS A 171 -15.45 8.17 -10.25
C LYS A 171 -15.68 6.72 -9.85
N GLU A 172 -15.06 5.78 -10.57
CA GLU A 172 -15.14 4.34 -10.32
C GLU A 172 -14.44 4.01 -9.00
N ALA A 173 -13.25 4.57 -8.78
CA ALA A 173 -12.48 4.40 -7.55
C ALA A 173 -13.30 4.85 -6.33
N VAL A 174 -13.95 6.00 -6.45
CA VAL A 174 -14.88 6.53 -5.45
C VAL A 174 -16.03 5.58 -5.16
N ARG A 175 -16.74 5.17 -6.20
CA ARG A 175 -17.91 4.27 -6.08
C ARG A 175 -17.55 2.93 -5.46
N GLN A 176 -16.36 2.42 -5.76
CA GLN A 176 -15.89 1.11 -5.29
C GLN A 176 -15.15 1.20 -3.96
N ASN A 177 -14.91 2.41 -3.45
CA ASN A 177 -14.02 2.64 -2.32
C ASN A 177 -12.64 2.00 -2.59
N ALA A 178 -12.06 2.30 -3.72
CA ALA A 178 -10.79 1.77 -4.18
C ALA A 178 -9.70 2.84 -4.06
N TYR A 179 -8.81 2.67 -3.07
CA TYR A 179 -7.74 3.63 -2.76
C TYR A 179 -6.54 2.91 -2.15
N THR A 180 -5.40 3.60 -2.10
CA THR A 180 -4.25 3.22 -1.28
C THR A 180 -4.60 3.29 0.19
N LYS A 181 -4.54 2.14 0.87
CA LYS A 181 -5.05 1.97 2.23
C LYS A 181 -4.17 1.11 3.10
N ILE A 182 -4.21 1.38 4.40
CA ILE A 182 -3.68 0.47 5.42
C ILE A 182 -4.72 -0.55 5.82
N ARG A 183 -4.32 -1.83 5.87
CA ARG A 183 -5.18 -2.96 6.24
C ARG A 183 -4.41 -3.96 7.09
N PRO A 184 -5.10 -4.71 7.98
CA PRO A 184 -4.55 -5.93 8.53
C PRO A 184 -4.23 -6.93 7.41
N ILE A 185 -3.10 -7.61 7.56
CA ILE A 185 -2.73 -8.74 6.69
C ILE A 185 -3.80 -9.83 6.85
N ARG A 186 -4.38 -10.25 5.73
CA ARG A 186 -5.37 -11.33 5.71
C ARG A 186 -4.67 -12.68 5.73
N GLU A 187 -5.39 -13.70 6.22
CA GLU A 187 -4.98 -15.09 6.12
C GLU A 187 -4.63 -15.49 4.67
N ASN A 188 -3.82 -16.54 4.53
CA ASN A 188 -3.37 -17.10 3.24
C ASN A 188 -2.54 -16.14 2.37
N ALA A 189 -2.04 -15.05 2.95
CA ALA A 189 -1.03 -14.23 2.29
C ALA A 189 0.27 -15.03 2.11
N LEU A 190 0.86 -14.95 0.92
CA LEU A 190 2.23 -15.38 0.67
C LEU A 190 3.14 -14.16 0.78
N PHE A 191 4.40 -14.35 1.17
CA PHE A 191 5.31 -13.22 1.35
C PHE A 191 6.59 -13.37 0.53
N ALA A 192 7.19 -12.23 0.17
CA ALA A 192 8.53 -12.16 -0.38
C ALA A 192 9.27 -10.94 0.17
N ASP A 193 10.58 -11.03 0.36
CA ASP A 193 11.39 -9.96 0.92
C ASP A 193 12.35 -9.36 -0.12
N PRO A 194 12.03 -8.19 -0.69
CA PRO A 194 12.91 -7.52 -1.65
C PRO A 194 14.15 -6.89 -1.01
N PHE A 195 14.25 -6.85 0.33
CA PHE A 195 15.32 -6.18 1.06
C PHE A 195 16.33 -7.11 1.72
N LEU A 196 16.23 -8.43 1.52
CA LEU A 196 17.29 -9.36 1.91
C LEU A 196 18.57 -9.08 1.10
N LEU A 197 19.71 -9.06 1.79
CA LEU A 197 21.06 -8.86 1.23
C LEU A 197 21.82 -10.18 1.05
#